data_AF-A0A2V6F703-F1
#
_entry.id   AF-A0A2V6F703-F1
#
_cell.length_a   1.000
_cell.length_b   1.000
_cell.length_c   1.000
_cell.angle_alpha   90.00
_cell.angle_beta   90.00
_cell.angle_gamma   90.00
#
_symmetry.space_group_name_H-M   'P 1'
#
loop_
_entity.id
_entity.type
_entity.pdbx_description
1 polymer ?
#
loop_
_entity_poly.entity_id
_entity_poly.type
_entity_poly.pdbx_seq_one_letter_code
_entity_poly.pdbx_strand_id
1 'polypeptide(L)'
;MERVFGLETEYGITLDGAESVDVVAESIALVRSYTEHGALMKWDYGHEDPHRDARGFRAKELRQDADESAYYEIDKNRPLTFQEIKSDL
;
A
#
# COMPACT_ATOMS: atom_id res chain seq x y z
N MET A 1 27.37 -15.88 -2.51
CA MET A 1 26.40 -15.01 -3.22
C MET A 1 25.83 -14.07 -2.19
N GLU A 2 26.28 -12.82 -2.18
CA GLU A 2 25.73 -11.77 -1.30
C GLU A 2 24.78 -10.92 -2.14
N ARG A 3 23.48 -11.13 -1.95
CA ARG A 3 22.44 -10.38 -2.67
C ARG A 3 21.42 -9.89 -1.65
N VAL A 4 21.17 -8.59 -1.64
CA VAL A 4 20.09 -8.00 -0.84
C VAL A 4 18.76 -8.39 -1.48
N PHE A 5 17.82 -8.84 -0.65
CA PHE A 5 16.43 -9.07 -1.02
C PHE A 5 15.54 -8.64 0.14
N GLY A 6 14.30 -8.29 -0.18
CA GLY A 6 13.25 -7.94 0.78
C GLY A 6 12.00 -8.75 0.50
N LEU A 7 11.08 -8.73 1.45
CA LEU A 7 9.75 -9.30 1.31
C LEU A 7 8.74 -8.27 1.76
N GLU A 8 7.64 -8.21 1.03
CA GLU A 8 6.44 -7.48 1.39
C GLU A 8 5.34 -8.53 1.61
N THR A 9 4.46 -8.31 2.57
CA THR A 9 3.43 -9.28 2.94
C THR A 9 2.11 -8.57 3.12
N GLU A 10 1.16 -8.91 2.25
CA GLU A 10 -0.22 -8.47 2.37
C GLU A 10 -0.97 -9.41 3.32
N TYR A 11 -1.61 -8.84 4.33
CA TYR A 11 -2.48 -9.58 5.24
C TYR A 11 -3.94 -9.32 4.85
N GLY A 12 -4.70 -10.39 4.66
CA GLY A 12 -6.16 -10.28 4.57
C GLY A 12 -6.72 -9.80 5.91
N ILE A 13 -7.57 -8.78 5.88
CA ILE A 13 -8.21 -8.21 7.08
C ILE A 13 -9.73 -8.28 6.97
N THR A 14 -10.39 -8.38 8.13
CA THR A 14 -11.84 -8.33 8.26
C THR A 14 -12.21 -7.81 9.66
N LEU A 15 -13.48 -7.47 9.85
CA LEU A 15 -14.04 -7.08 11.14
C LEU A 15 -15.11 -8.09 11.55
N ASP A 16 -14.97 -8.67 12.74
CA ASP A 16 -15.93 -9.65 13.24
C ASP A 16 -17.33 -9.02 13.44
N GLY A 17 -18.36 -9.71 12.98
CA GLY A 17 -19.75 -9.25 13.03
C GLY A 17 -20.14 -8.15 12.03
N ALA A 18 -19.24 -7.70 11.15
CA ALA A 18 -19.55 -6.71 10.13
C ALA A 18 -20.13 -7.35 8.86
N GLU A 19 -21.26 -6.83 8.35
CA GLU A 19 -21.84 -7.28 7.07
C GLU A 19 -21.01 -6.83 5.86
N SER A 20 -20.31 -5.70 5.99
CA SER A 20 -19.40 -5.15 4.98
C SER A 20 -18.25 -4.42 5.66
N VAL A 21 -17.05 -4.48 5.07
CA VAL A 21 -15.83 -3.86 5.62
C VAL A 21 -15.20 -2.95 4.57
N ASP A 22 -14.94 -1.70 4.94
CA ASP A 22 -14.07 -0.83 4.16
C ASP A 22 -12.60 -1.17 4.49
N VAL A 23 -12.07 -2.17 3.78
CA VAL A 23 -10.73 -2.71 4.02
C VAL A 23 -9.62 -1.66 3.91
N VAL A 24 -9.81 -0.59 3.14
CA VAL A 24 -8.80 0.48 3.03
C VAL A 24 -8.79 1.32 4.30
N ALA A 25 -9.97 1.74 4.77
CA ALA A 25 -10.10 2.52 6.00
C ALA A 25 -9.58 1.74 7.22
N GLU A 26 -9.96 0.46 7.33
CA GLU A 26 -9.50 -0.41 8.43
C GLU A 26 -7.99 -0.66 8.37
N SER A 27 -7.41 -0.84 7.18
CA SER A 27 -5.95 -1.00 7.02
C SER A 27 -5.21 0.27 7.47
N ILE A 28 -5.68 1.45 7.06
CA ILE A 28 -5.08 2.74 7.45
C ILE A 28 -5.15 2.93 8.97
N ALA A 29 -6.31 2.64 9.58
CA ALA A 29 -6.47 2.74 11.03
C ALA A 29 -5.53 1.79 11.78
N LEU A 30 -5.43 0.54 11.31
CA LEU A 30 -4.54 -0.48 11.88
C LEU A 30 -3.07 -0.03 11.83
N VAL A 31 -2.59 0.37 10.65
CA VAL A 31 -1.20 0.83 10.48
C VAL A 31 -0.92 2.05 11.36
N ARG A 32 -1.78 3.06 11.34
CA ARG A 32 -1.60 4.29 12.13
C ARG A 32 -1.59 4.03 13.63
N SER A 33 -2.41 3.10 14.14
CA SER A 33 -2.43 2.74 15.56
C SER A 33 -1.08 2.19 16.06
N TYR A 34 -0.29 1.60 15.17
CA TYR A 34 1.00 1.02 15.53
C TYR A 34 2.08 2.10 15.79
N THR A 35 1.89 3.34 15.33
CA THR A 35 2.79 4.47 15.63
C THR A 35 2.95 4.72 17.14
N GLU A 36 1.91 4.47 17.92
CA GLU A 36 1.89 4.67 19.38
C GLU A 36 2.92 3.79 20.10
N HIS A 37 3.39 2.72 19.46
CA HIS A 37 4.35 1.77 19.99
C HIS A 37 5.79 2.05 19.54
N GLY A 38 6.05 3.24 18.98
CA GLY A 38 7.39 3.67 18.56
C GLY A 38 7.82 3.16 17.19
N ALA A 39 6.88 2.67 16.38
CA ALA A 39 7.15 2.30 15.00
C ALA A 39 7.54 3.54 14.18
N LEU A 40 8.63 3.43 13.42
CA LEU A 40 9.00 4.46 12.46
C LEU A 40 8.23 4.19 11.17
N MET A 41 7.24 5.04 10.90
CA MET A 41 6.59 5.11 9.59
C MET A 41 7.63 5.61 8.57
N LYS A 42 7.86 4.81 7.54
CA LYS A 42 8.95 5.00 6.56
C LYS A 42 8.52 4.57 5.17
N TRP A 43 7.30 4.10 5.01
CA TRP A 43 6.76 3.65 3.75
C TRP A 43 6.14 4.84 3.01
N ASP A 44 6.84 5.28 1.97
CA ASP A 44 6.42 6.33 1.06
C ASP A 44 6.35 5.78 -0.35
N TYR A 45 5.13 5.71 -0.87
CA TYR A 45 4.83 5.21 -2.21
C TYR A 45 5.47 6.04 -3.31
N GLY A 46 5.76 7.32 -3.06
CA GLY A 46 6.49 8.17 -4.01
C GLY A 46 7.91 7.69 -4.31
N HIS A 47 8.49 6.85 -3.45
CA HIS A 47 9.79 6.23 -3.68
C HIS A 47 9.71 4.86 -4.38
N GLU A 48 8.50 4.37 -4.68
CA GLU A 48 8.29 3.11 -5.38
C GLU A 48 8.26 3.30 -6.91
N ASP A 49 8.86 2.35 -7.63
CA ASP A 49 8.76 2.25 -9.09
C ASP A 49 8.49 0.77 -9.44
N PRO A 50 7.22 0.32 -9.42
CA PRO A 50 6.87 -1.08 -9.69
C PRO A 50 7.38 -1.60 -11.03
N HIS A 51 7.62 -0.71 -12.00
CA HIS A 51 8.14 -1.08 -13.31
C HIS A 51 9.63 -1.37 -13.29
N ARG A 52 10.38 -0.91 -12.29
CA ARG A 52 11.83 -1.05 -12.24
C ARG A 52 12.25 -2.05 -11.18
N ASP A 53 12.78 -3.18 -11.63
CA ASP A 53 13.33 -4.15 -10.70
C ASP A 53 14.74 -3.76 -10.21
N ALA A 54 15.18 -4.42 -9.14
CA ALA A 54 16.51 -4.22 -8.55
C ALA A 54 17.70 -4.62 -9.46
N ARG A 55 17.44 -5.22 -10.63
CA ARG A 55 18.44 -5.60 -11.63
C ARG A 55 18.58 -4.52 -12.71
N GLY A 56 17.73 -3.50 -12.69
CA GLY A 56 17.71 -2.42 -13.68
C GLY A 56 16.86 -2.70 -14.91
N PHE A 57 16.07 -3.78 -14.92
CA PHE A 57 15.09 -4.01 -15.98
C PHE A 57 13.87 -3.11 -15.76
N ARG A 58 13.34 -2.53 -16.84
CA ARG A 58 12.10 -1.74 -16.82
C ARG A 58 11.00 -2.45 -17.60
N ALA A 59 9.94 -2.86 -16.91
CA ALA A 59 8.73 -3.37 -17.53
C ALA A 59 8.00 -2.24 -18.26
N LYS A 60 7.51 -2.52 -19.49
CA LYS A 60 6.75 -1.53 -20.25
C LYS A 60 5.35 -1.32 -19.67
N GLU A 61 4.71 -2.41 -19.26
CA GLU A 61 3.34 -2.48 -18.76
C GLU A 61 3.29 -3.59 -17.70
N LEU A 62 2.48 -3.37 -16.66
CA LEU A 62 2.17 -4.36 -15.62
C LEU A 62 0.66 -4.58 -15.57
N ARG A 63 0.24 -5.75 -15.08
CA ARG A 63 -1.19 -5.98 -14.78
C ARG A 63 -1.69 -5.00 -13.70
N GLN A 64 -0.80 -4.67 -12.77
CA GLN A 64 -1.05 -3.74 -11.68
C GLN A 64 -1.50 -2.35 -12.17
N ASP A 65 -1.05 -1.91 -13.35
CA ASP A 65 -1.41 -0.59 -13.91
C ASP A 65 -2.93 -0.44 -14.06
N ALA A 66 -3.61 -1.51 -14.46
CA ALA A 66 -5.07 -1.53 -14.62
C ALA A 66 -5.79 -1.57 -13.27
N ASP A 67 -5.30 -2.41 -12.34
CA ASP A 67 -5.88 -2.56 -11.01
C ASP A 67 -5.74 -1.26 -10.22
N GLU A 68 -4.56 -0.64 -10.22
CA GLU A 68 -4.30 0.64 -9.56
C GLU A 68 -5.15 1.77 -10.14
N SER A 69 -5.33 1.81 -11.46
CA SER A 69 -6.23 2.78 -12.10
C SER A 69 -7.67 2.62 -11.62
N ALA A 70 -8.15 1.38 -11.44
CA ALA A 70 -9.49 1.12 -10.94
C ALA A 70 -9.64 1.52 -9.46
N TYR A 71 -8.65 1.21 -8.62
CA TYR A 71 -8.65 1.61 -7.21
C TYR A 71 -8.55 3.13 -7.04
N TYR A 72 -7.73 3.81 -7.83
CA TYR A 72 -7.62 5.27 -7.83
C TYR A 72 -8.98 5.95 -8.05
N GLU A 73 -9.77 5.45 -9.00
CA GLU A 73 -11.09 5.98 -9.31
C GLU A 73 -12.10 5.78 -8.18
N ILE A 74 -11.94 4.74 -7.37
CA ILE A 74 -12.74 4.51 -6.16
C ILE A 74 -12.26 5.44 -5.04
N ASP A 75 -10.96 5.48 -4.81
CA ASP A 75 -10.31 6.13 -3.67
C ASP A 75 -10.31 7.65 -3.76
N LYS A 76 -10.38 8.25 -4.96
CA LYS A 76 -10.47 9.72 -5.12
C LYS A 76 -11.69 10.35 -4.45
N ASN A 77 -12.70 9.56 -4.11
CA ASN A 77 -13.90 10.03 -3.41
C ASN A 77 -13.75 9.96 -1.88
N ARG A 78 -12.66 9.40 -1.36
CA ARG A 78 -12.35 9.35 0.07
C ARG A 78 -11.96 10.74 0.59
N PRO A 79 -12.15 11.00 1.88
CA PRO A 79 -11.72 12.27 2.50
C PRO A 79 -10.20 12.41 2.65
N LEU A 80 -9.44 11.33 2.40
CA LEU A 80 -7.99 11.28 2.47
C LEU A 80 -7.38 11.54 1.09
N THR A 81 -6.22 12.19 1.07
CA THR A 81 -5.42 12.34 -0.16
C THR A 81 -4.85 11.01 -0.61
N PHE A 82 -4.45 10.93 -1.89
CA PHE A 82 -3.78 9.74 -2.43
C PHE A 82 -2.55 9.35 -1.59
N GLN A 83 -1.74 10.33 -1.18
CA GLN A 83 -0.57 10.09 -0.34
C GLN A 83 -0.97 9.52 1.04
N GLU A 84 -1.99 10.08 1.69
CA GLU A 84 -2.44 9.59 3.01
C GLU A 84 -3.05 8.18 2.97
N ILE A 85 -3.53 7.74 1.79
CA ILE A 85 -4.05 6.38 1.57
C ILE A 85 -2.91 5.41 1.26
N LYS A 86 -1.90 5.87 0.51
CA LYS A 86 -0.84 5.03 -0.05
C LYS A 86 0.50 5.20 0.67
N SER A 87 0.57 5.89 1.80
CA SER A 87 1.82 6.08 2.54
C SER A 87 1.55 6.22 4.03
N ASP A 88 2.54 5.87 4.84
CA ASP A 88 2.48 6.02 6.30
C ASP A 88 3.21 7.27 6.82
N LEU A 89 3.85 8.02 5.92
CA LEU A 89 4.57 9.29 6.14
C LEU A 89 3.70 10.55 5.98
#